data_AF-A0A2N6UL05-F1
#
_entry.id   AF-A0A2N6UL05-F1
#
_cell.length_a   1.000
_cell.length_b   1.000
_cell.length_c   1.000
_cell.angle_alpha   90.00
_cell.angle_beta   90.00
_cell.angle_gamma   90.00
#
_symmetry.space_group_name_H-M   'P 1'
#
loop_
_entity.id
_entity.type
_entity.pdbx_description
1 polymer ?
#
loop_
_entity_poly.entity_id
_entity_poly.type
_entity_poly.pdbx_seq_one_letter_code
_entity_poly.pdbx_strand_id
1 'polypeptide(L)'
;MKVKEEYMIKRLEEFSKIYLKDIKELGKDILIYGMEKFETDNGKEMMLSDGYPSVGIEASKEKLYLYVCDMFGLNMKIDITKIKGLEKQSQEIKKAILSDEIEC
;
A
#
# COMPACT_ATOMS: atom_id res chain seq x y z
N MET A 1 27.72 10.20 -0.24
CA MET A 1 26.90 9.16 0.40
C MET A 1 25.89 8.47 -0.54
N LYS A 2 26.07 8.51 -1.87
CA LYS A 2 25.09 8.04 -2.89
C LYS A 2 24.83 6.53 -2.92
N VAL A 3 25.80 5.70 -2.54
CA VAL A 3 25.68 4.22 -2.59
C VAL A 3 24.60 3.69 -1.63
N LYS A 4 24.31 4.40 -0.53
CA LYS A 4 23.25 3.98 0.41
C LYS A 4 21.85 4.25 -0.15
N GLU A 5 21.63 5.39 -0.81
CA GLU A 5 20.30 5.74 -1.35
C GLU A 5 19.86 4.80 -2.48
N GLU A 6 20.74 4.50 -3.44
CA GLU A 6 20.42 3.57 -4.54
C GLU A 6 20.09 2.16 -4.03
N TYR A 7 20.77 1.70 -2.97
CA TYR A 7 20.47 0.42 -2.32
C TYR A 7 19.10 0.42 -1.65
N MET A 8 18.74 1.51 -0.98
CA MET A 8 17.46 1.65 -0.28
C MET A 8 16.31 1.69 -1.27
N ILE A 9 16.44 2.45 -2.36
CA ILE A 9 15.46 2.50 -3.45
C ILE A 9 15.22 1.09 -4.03
N LYS A 10 16.28 0.35 -4.35
CA LYS A 10 16.14 -1.02 -4.86
C LYS A 10 15.40 -1.94 -3.89
N ARG A 11 15.66 -1.81 -2.58
CA ARG A 11 14.91 -2.56 -1.57
C ARG A 11 13.43 -2.17 -1.56
N LEU A 12 13.11 -0.88 -1.57
CA LEU A 12 11.71 -0.42 -1.62
C LEU A 12 10.98 -0.94 -2.88
N GLU A 13 11.67 -0.99 -4.03
CA GLU A 13 11.14 -1.60 -5.26
C GLU A 13 10.89 -3.12 -5.10
N GLU A 14 11.81 -3.85 -4.47
CA GLU A 14 11.66 -5.29 -4.20
C GLU A 14 10.46 -5.56 -3.28
N PHE A 15 10.34 -4.81 -2.18
CA PHE A 15 9.19 -4.90 -1.28
C PHE A 15 7.88 -4.55 -1.99
N SER A 16 7.87 -3.48 -2.77
CA SER A 16 6.70 -3.09 -3.56
C SER A 16 6.23 -4.21 -4.48
N LYS A 17 7.15 -4.94 -5.14
CA LYS A 17 6.81 -6.08 -6.01
C LYS A 17 6.17 -7.24 -5.23
N ILE A 18 6.62 -7.49 -4.00
CA ILE A 18 6.04 -8.52 -3.13
C ILE A 18 4.58 -8.16 -2.81
N TYR A 19 4.34 -6.97 -2.28
CA TYR A 19 2.98 -6.54 -1.94
C TYR A 19 2.05 -6.41 -3.15
N LEU A 20 2.56 -6.00 -4.31
CA LEU A 20 1.76 -6.00 -5.55
C LEU A 20 1.37 -7.43 -5.98
N LYS A 21 2.23 -8.42 -5.74
CA LYS A 21 1.90 -9.83 -5.99
C LYS A 21 0.83 -10.30 -4.99
N ASP A 22 0.98 -9.98 -3.71
CA ASP A 22 0.01 -10.36 -2.68
C ASP A 22 -1.35 -9.70 -2.94
N ILE A 23 -1.39 -8.43 -3.36
CA ILE A 23 -2.64 -7.76 -3.78
C ILE A 23 -3.28 -8.48 -4.95
N LYS A 24 -2.49 -8.96 -5.91
CA LYS A 24 -3.01 -9.71 -7.07
C LYS A 24 -3.67 -11.01 -6.64
N GLU A 25 -3.04 -11.73 -5.71
CA GLU A 25 -3.44 -13.06 -5.26
C GLU A 25 -4.59 -13.01 -4.23
N LEU A 26 -4.52 -12.09 -3.27
CA LEU A 26 -5.44 -11.99 -2.14
C LEU A 26 -6.56 -10.96 -2.35
N GLY A 27 -6.35 -9.97 -3.23
CA GLY A 27 -7.30 -8.86 -3.39
C GLY A 27 -7.55 -8.14 -2.08
N LYS A 28 -8.82 -8.00 -1.69
CA LYS A 28 -9.20 -7.34 -0.42
C LYS A 28 -8.76 -8.08 0.83
N ASP A 29 -8.49 -9.38 0.74
CA ASP A 29 -8.13 -10.18 1.93
C ASP A 29 -6.74 -9.83 2.47
N ILE A 30 -5.91 -9.11 1.68
CA ILE A 30 -4.66 -8.53 2.18
C ILE A 30 -4.87 -7.58 3.36
N LEU A 31 -6.06 -6.98 3.46
CA LEU A 31 -6.40 -6.05 4.52
C LEU A 31 -6.62 -6.74 5.88
N ILE A 32 -6.66 -8.08 5.94
CA ILE A 32 -6.61 -8.84 7.20
C ILE A 32 -5.30 -8.58 7.95
N TYR A 33 -4.23 -8.19 7.23
CA TYR A 33 -2.97 -7.76 7.83
C TYR A 33 -2.99 -6.29 8.29
N GLY A 34 -4.12 -5.59 8.15
CA GLY A 34 -4.27 -4.21 8.58
C GLY A 34 -4.07 -4.08 10.09
N MET A 35 -3.09 -3.28 10.49
CA MET A 35 -2.73 -3.01 11.89
C MET A 35 -3.46 -1.78 12.42
N GLU A 36 -3.47 -0.71 11.63
CA GLU A 36 -4.12 0.55 11.99
C GLU A 36 -4.77 1.17 10.76
N LYS A 37 -5.85 1.92 10.98
CA LYS A 37 -6.56 2.65 9.95
C LYS A 37 -6.67 4.12 10.34
N PHE A 38 -6.35 5.01 9.41
CA PHE A 38 -6.34 6.44 9.64
C PHE A 38 -7.20 7.16 8.60
N GLU A 39 -7.87 8.22 9.03
CA GLU A 39 -8.46 9.20 8.12
C GLU A 39 -7.34 10.13 7.61
N THR A 40 -7.37 10.45 6.32
CA THR A 40 -6.46 11.40 5.67
C THR A 40 -7.28 12.48 4.99
N ASP A 41 -6.67 13.61 4.62
CA ASP A 41 -7.37 14.69 3.91
C ASP A 41 -8.04 14.24 2.59
N ASN A 42 -7.58 13.12 2.01
CA ASN A 42 -8.00 12.65 0.68
C ASN A 42 -8.73 11.30 0.69
N GLY A 43 -8.95 10.69 1.86
CA GLY A 43 -9.54 9.37 1.98
C GLY A 43 -9.10 8.66 3.26
N LYS A 44 -8.88 7.35 3.19
CA LYS A 44 -8.45 6.54 4.33
C LYS A 44 -7.20 5.76 4.00
N GLU A 45 -6.35 5.56 4.99
CA GLU A 45 -5.15 4.75 4.88
C GLU A 45 -5.24 3.56 5.83
N MET A 46 -4.81 2.40 5.36
CA MET A 46 -4.65 1.20 6.17
C MET A 46 -3.18 0.81 6.18
N MET A 47 -2.56 0.82 7.36
CA MET A 47 -1.19 0.36 7.55
C MET A 47 -1.18 -1.17 7.68
N LEU A 48 -0.38 -1.83 6.86
CA LEU A 48 -0.21 -3.29 6.84
C LEU A 48 1.02 -3.76 7.63
N SER A 49 2.01 -2.87 7.81
CA SER A 49 3.23 -3.14 8.56
C SER A 49 3.80 -1.83 9.10
N ASP A 50 4.10 -1.79 10.39
CA ASP A 50 4.79 -0.69 11.07
C ASP A 50 6.32 -0.90 11.18
N GLY A 51 6.83 -2.01 10.62
CA GLY A 51 8.24 -2.40 10.65
C GLY A 51 9.13 -1.68 9.62
N TYR A 52 10.26 -2.31 9.27
CA TYR A 52 11.15 -1.83 8.22
C TYR A 52 11.13 -2.75 6.98
N PRO A 53 10.60 -2.29 5.83
CA PRO A 53 9.92 -1.02 5.61
C PRO A 53 8.50 -1.00 6.20
N SER A 54 7.97 0.20 6.45
CA SER A 54 6.56 0.35 6.76
C SER A 54 5.76 0.31 5.47
N VAL A 55 4.57 -0.29 5.53
CA VAL A 55 3.76 -0.54 4.34
C VAL A 55 2.32 -0.15 4.63
N GLY A 56 1.72 0.58 3.71
CA GLY A 56 0.34 1.05 3.84
C GLY A 56 -0.39 1.07 2.50
N ILE A 57 -1.71 1.05 2.56
CA ILE A 57 -2.59 1.22 1.41
C ILE A 57 -3.50 2.42 1.67
N GLU A 58 -3.37 3.46 0.84
CA GLU A 58 -4.27 4.63 0.86
C GLU A 58 -5.34 4.48 -0.21
N ALA A 59 -6.59 4.59 0.22
CA ALA A 59 -7.77 4.59 -0.62
C ALA A 59 -8.45 5.97 -0.59
N SER A 60 -8.66 6.53 -1.76
CA SER A 60 -9.57 7.66 -1.99
C SER A 60 -10.73 7.20 -2.87
N LYS A 61 -11.73 8.05 -3.14
CA LYS A 61 -12.83 7.68 -4.06
C LYS A 61 -12.33 7.25 -5.45
N GLU A 62 -11.27 7.88 -5.93
CA GLU A 62 -10.76 7.66 -7.28
C GLU A 62 -9.61 6.67 -7.32
N LYS A 63 -8.68 6.76 -6.36
CA LYS A 63 -7.37 6.11 -6.43
C LYS A 63 -7.10 5.19 -5.25
N LEU A 64 -6.21 4.25 -5.49
CA LEU A 64 -5.67 3.31 -4.52
C LEU A 64 -4.16 3.33 -4.67
N TYR A 65 -3.46 3.56 -3.57
CA TYR A 65 -2.02 3.68 -3.54
C TYR A 65 -1.41 2.66 -2.59
N LEU A 66 -0.33 1.99 -3.02
CA LEU A 66 0.57 1.25 -2.14
C LEU A 66 1.71 2.18 -1.74
N TYR A 67 1.96 2.24 -0.44
CA TYR A 67 3.11 2.89 0.15
C TYR A 67 4.10 1.87 0.66
N VAL A 68 5.38 2.08 0.35
CA VAL A 68 6.49 1.41 1.01
C VAL A 68 7.46 2.50 1.43
N CYS A 69 7.61 2.68 2.73
CA CYS A 69 8.38 3.77 3.31
C CYS A 69 9.53 3.22 4.13
N ASP A 70 10.70 3.84 3.99
CA ASP A 70 11.83 3.57 4.85
C ASP A 70 11.82 4.50 6.10
N MET A 71 12.54 4.10 7.15
CA MET A 71 12.67 4.87 8.39
C MET A 71 13.39 6.23 8.23
N PHE A 72 13.94 6.53 7.05
CA PHE A 72 14.71 7.75 6.74
C PHE A 72 13.93 8.71 5.83
N GLY A 73 12.65 8.45 5.57
CA GLY A 73 11.76 9.32 4.82
C GLY A 73 11.77 9.13 3.30
N LEU A 74 12.43 8.08 2.78
CA LEU A 74 12.22 7.69 1.38
C LEU A 74 10.91 6.92 1.27
N ASN A 75 9.98 7.49 0.50
CA ASN A 75 8.64 6.94 0.33
C ASN A 75 8.44 6.57 -1.14
N MET A 76 8.13 5.30 -1.39
CA MET A 76 7.65 4.85 -2.69
C MET A 76 6.12 4.81 -2.66
N LYS A 77 5.47 5.60 -3.53
CA LYS A 77 4.01 5.64 -3.70
C LYS A 77 3.66 5.11 -5.09
N ILE A 78 2.89 4.02 -5.15
CA ILE A 78 2.51 3.35 -6.40
C ILE A 78 1.00 3.42 -6.58
N ASP A 79 0.55 4.00 -7.70
CA ASP A 79 -0.86 4.08 -8.08
C ASP A 79 -1.34 2.72 -8.63
N ILE A 80 -1.97 1.92 -7.77
CA ILE A 80 -2.39 0.55 -8.10
C ILE A 80 -3.53 0.55 -9.13
N THR A 81 -4.36 1.60 -9.14
CA THR A 81 -5.50 1.70 -10.06
C THR A 81 -5.09 1.78 -11.54
N LYS A 82 -3.83 2.10 -11.81
CA LYS A 82 -3.27 2.17 -13.17
C LYS A 82 -2.55 0.89 -13.60
N ILE A 83 -2.45 -0.10 -12.73
CA ILE A 83 -1.75 -1.36 -13.03
C ILE A 83 -2.71 -2.31 -13.73
N LYS A 84 -2.38 -2.63 -14.98
CA LYS A 84 -3.16 -3.58 -15.79
C LYS A 84 -3.26 -4.95 -15.10
N GLY A 85 -4.47 -5.49 -15.01
CA GLY A 85 -4.75 -6.79 -14.40
C GLY A 85 -4.97 -6.75 -12.88
N LEU A 86 -5.04 -5.55 -12.28
CA LEU A 86 -5.42 -5.34 -10.88
C LEU A 86 -6.69 -4.50 -10.73
N GLU A 87 -7.44 -4.28 -11.81
CA GLU A 87 -8.60 -3.37 -11.82
C GLU A 87 -9.69 -3.83 -10.83
N LYS A 88 -9.97 -5.14 -10.80
CA LYS A 88 -10.93 -5.74 -9.88
C LYS A 88 -10.47 -5.63 -8.43
N GLN A 89 -9.24 -6.08 -8.13
CA GLN A 89 -8.66 -6.05 -6.79
C GLN A 89 -8.60 -4.61 -6.26
N SER A 90 -8.21 -3.66 -7.10
CA SER A 90 -8.15 -2.25 -6.74
C SER A 90 -9.51 -1.70 -6.33
N GLN A 91 -10.58 -2.07 -7.05
CA GLN A 91 -11.95 -1.66 -6.71
C GLN A 91 -12.42 -2.29 -5.39
N GLU A 92 -12.16 -3.58 -5.20
CA GLU A 92 -12.55 -4.33 -3.99
C GLU A 92 -11.85 -3.80 -2.73
N ILE A 93 -10.52 -3.62 -2.79
CA ILE A 93 -9.73 -3.06 -1.68
C ILE A 93 -10.20 -1.63 -1.37
N LYS A 94 -10.32 -0.78 -2.39
CA LYS A 94 -10.74 0.62 -2.23
C LYS A 94 -12.12 0.69 -1.56
N LYS A 95 -13.07 -0.13 -2.00
CA LYS A 95 -14.39 -0.19 -1.39
C LYS A 95 -14.28 -0.60 0.07
N ALA A 96 -13.59 -1.71 0.37
CA ALA A 96 -13.48 -2.25 1.72
C ALA A 96 -12.87 -1.26 2.72
N ILE A 97 -11.82 -0.54 2.32
CA ILE A 97 -11.21 0.50 3.16
C ILE A 97 -12.19 1.65 3.39
N LEU A 98 -12.85 2.17 2.34
CA LEU A 98 -13.72 3.35 2.44
C LEU A 98 -15.08 3.08 3.10
N SER A 99 -15.60 1.85 3.01
CA SER A 99 -16.88 1.46 3.60
C SER A 99 -16.77 1.00 5.05
N ASP A 100 -15.55 1.04 5.63
CA ASP A 100 -15.28 0.50 6.96
C ASP A 100 -15.69 -0.97 7.11
N GLU A 101 -15.62 -1.75 6.02
CA GLU A 101 -15.88 -3.21 6.04
C GLU A 101 -14.84 -3.97 6.88
N ILE A 102 -13.70 -3.33 7.17
CA ILE A 102 -12.61 -3.88 7.98
C ILE A 102 -12.33 -2.94 9.15
N GLU A 103 -12.52 -3.49 10.34
CA GLU A 103 -12.08 -2.93 11.61
C GLU A 103 -10.66 -3.44 11.91
N CYS A 104 -9.78 -2.55 12.38
CA CYS A 104 -8.41 -2.84 12.77
C CYS A 104 -8.28 -2.70 14.28
#